data_AF-A0A1H7U7C1-F1
#
_entry.id   AF-A0A1H7U7C1-F1
#
_cell.length_a   1.000
_cell.length_b   1.000
_cell.length_c   1.000
_cell.angle_alpha   90.00
_cell.angle_beta   90.00
_cell.angle_gamma   90.00
#
_symmetry.space_group_name_H-M   'P 1'
#
loop_
_entity.id
_entity.type
_entity.pdbx_description
1 polymer ?
#
loop_
_entity_poly.entity_id
_entity_poly.type
_entity_poly.pdbx_seq_one_letter_code
_entity_poly.pdbx_strand_id
1 'polypeptide(L)'
;MCAKPEAGPAAKALTYRYGTAKKVELEYAATTDNGKSFGATTSPAAPGASVRQLWFNRGDIRYLLTECVGGSCPYGAGVAVLNPERALMSARCLAGETPNQAFFARSLIEFGNDASDTRSQTKLIKPEDSDNSLDQIYKSGRPPQ
;
A
#
# COMPACT_ATOMS: atom_id res chain seq x y z
N MET A 1 -4.53 4.65 4.28
CA MET A 1 -5.83 3.95 4.23
C MET A 1 -6.31 3.78 5.65
N CYS A 2 -7.44 4.37 6.01
CA CYS A 2 -8.09 4.16 7.30
C CYS A 2 -9.45 3.56 6.97
N ALA A 3 -9.55 2.23 6.97
CA ALA A 3 -10.86 1.60 6.93
C ALA A 3 -11.51 1.88 8.30
N LYS A 4 -12.68 2.50 8.31
CA LYS A 4 -13.53 2.43 9.51
C LYS A 4 -13.75 0.93 9.81
N PRO A 5 -13.62 0.48 11.07
CA PRO A 5 -13.83 -0.92 11.46
C PRO A 5 -15.22 -1.47 11.10
N GLU A 6 -16.16 -0.60 10.72
CA GLU A 6 -17.52 -0.94 10.31
C GLU A 6 -17.63 -1.58 8.91
N ALA A 7 -16.52 -1.89 8.24
CA ALA A 7 -16.55 -2.67 7.01
C ALA A 7 -16.87 -4.14 7.33
N GLY A 8 -18.16 -4.41 7.52
CA GLY A 8 -18.76 -5.73 7.29
C GLY A 8 -18.56 -6.19 5.84
N PRO A 9 -19.07 -7.39 5.47
CA PRO A 9 -18.75 -8.01 4.19
C PRO A 9 -19.15 -7.10 3.02
N ALA A 10 -18.17 -6.82 2.15
CA ALA A 10 -18.21 -5.99 0.94
C ALA A 10 -18.27 -4.46 1.15
N ALA A 11 -17.10 -3.85 1.45
CA ALA A 11 -16.93 -2.40 1.29
C ALA A 11 -17.27 -1.97 -0.15
N LYS A 12 -18.30 -1.11 -0.31
CA LYS A 12 -18.78 -0.60 -1.60
C LYS A 12 -17.87 0.45 -2.23
N ALA A 13 -17.00 1.06 -1.41
CA ALA A 13 -16.05 2.06 -1.84
C ALA A 13 -14.76 1.98 -1.02
N LEU A 14 -13.63 2.19 -1.68
CA LEU A 14 -12.32 2.38 -1.05
C LEU A 14 -11.75 3.71 -1.54
N THR A 15 -11.30 4.54 -0.60
CA THR A 15 -10.76 5.86 -0.93
C THR A 15 -9.35 6.01 -0.35
N TYR A 16 -8.43 6.43 -1.20
CA TYR A 16 -7.13 6.94 -0.83
C TYR A 16 -7.19 8.47 -0.84
N ARG A 17 -6.76 9.10 0.25
CA ARG A 17 -6.62 10.55 0.35
C ARG A 17 -5.20 10.87 0.79
N TYR A 18 -4.58 11.81 0.09
CA TYR A 18 -3.30 12.39 0.46
C TYR A 18 -3.45 13.92 0.53
N GLY A 19 -2.78 14.52 1.51
CA GLY A 19 -2.90 15.93 1.87
C GLY A 19 -2.96 16.12 3.38
N THR A 20 -3.38 17.30 3.81
CA THR A 20 -3.59 17.65 5.22
C THR A 20 -5.06 17.56 5.61
N ALA A 21 -5.38 17.57 6.91
CA ALA A 21 -6.77 17.66 7.38
C ALA A 21 -7.51 18.89 6.83
N LYS A 22 -6.79 19.95 6.46
CA LYS A 22 -7.35 21.21 5.92
C LYS A 22 -7.42 21.23 4.39
N LYS A 23 -6.68 20.36 3.69
CA LYS A 23 -6.60 20.34 2.22
C LYS A 23 -6.27 18.94 1.71
N VAL A 24 -7.22 18.33 0.99
CA VAL A 24 -6.98 17.10 0.22
C VAL A 24 -6.31 17.51 -1.09
N GLU A 25 -5.09 17.03 -1.30
CA GLU A 25 -4.31 17.30 -2.53
C GLU A 25 -4.55 16.24 -3.59
N LEU A 26 -4.84 15.01 -3.14
CA LEU A 26 -5.11 13.88 -4.00
C LEU A 26 -6.19 13.00 -3.37
N GLU A 27 -7.21 12.69 -4.16
CA GLU A 27 -8.19 11.67 -3.84
C GLU A 27 -8.26 10.66 -4.98
N TYR A 28 -8.24 9.38 -4.61
CA TYR A 28 -8.56 8.28 -5.51
C TYR A 28 -9.63 7.42 -4.86
N ALA A 29 -10.77 7.28 -5.54
CA ALA A 29 -11.90 6.49 -5.08
C ALA A 29 -12.16 5.32 -6.05
N ALA A 30 -12.04 4.10 -5.54
CA ALA A 30 -12.51 2.88 -6.19
C ALA A 30 -13.92 2.57 -5.68
N THR A 31 -14.88 2.42 -6.60
CA THR A 31 -16.25 2.01 -6.29
C THR A 31 -16.65 0.87 -7.21
N THR A 32 -17.69 0.12 -6.84
CA THR A 32 -18.20 -0.96 -7.68
C THR A 32 -18.70 -0.49 -9.05
N ASP A 33 -19.02 0.80 -9.15
CA ASP A 33 -19.73 1.37 -10.29
C ASP A 33 -18.78 2.08 -11.27
N ASN A 34 -17.56 2.43 -10.83
CA ASN A 34 -16.62 3.20 -11.64
C ASN A 34 -15.50 2.37 -12.27
N GLY A 35 -15.50 1.05 -12.02
CA GLY A 35 -14.52 0.10 -12.57
C GLY A 35 -13.09 0.26 -12.05
N LYS A 36 -12.85 1.20 -11.12
CA LYS A 36 -11.53 1.42 -10.51
C LYS A 36 -11.28 0.40 -9.42
N SER A 37 -10.03 0.04 -9.25
CA SER A 37 -9.57 -0.89 -8.23
C SER A 37 -8.16 -0.54 -7.79
N PHE A 38 -7.83 -0.94 -6.56
CA PHE A 38 -6.46 -0.97 -6.09
C PHE A 38 -5.81 -2.29 -6.51
N GLY A 39 -4.55 -2.23 -6.93
CA GLY A 39 -3.70 -3.42 -7.04
C GLY A 39 -3.15 -3.79 -5.67
N ALA A 40 -2.91 -5.08 -5.44
CA ALA A 40 -2.33 -5.63 -4.23
C ALA A 40 -1.26 -6.67 -4.53
N THR A 41 -0.15 -6.65 -3.79
CA THR A 41 0.93 -7.62 -3.97
C THR A 41 1.63 -7.84 -2.64
N THR A 42 2.17 -9.02 -2.50
CA THR A 42 3.17 -9.34 -1.48
C THR A 42 4.44 -9.74 -2.22
N SER A 43 5.57 -9.22 -1.77
CA SER A 43 6.87 -9.64 -2.29
C SER A 43 7.85 -9.87 -1.15
N PRO A 44 8.75 -10.85 -1.27
CA PRO A 44 9.83 -11.04 -0.31
C PRO A 44 10.81 -9.85 -0.36
N ALA A 45 11.23 -9.34 0.80
CA ALA A 45 12.18 -8.24 0.90
C ALA A 45 13.52 -8.66 1.52
N ALA A 46 13.51 -9.62 2.45
CA ALA A 46 14.68 -10.23 3.05
C ALA A 46 14.30 -11.61 3.62
N PRO A 47 15.27 -12.46 4.02
CA PRO A 47 14.95 -13.70 4.72
C PRO A 47 14.05 -13.43 5.94
N GLY A 48 12.85 -14.02 5.92
CA GLY A 48 11.84 -13.84 6.97
C GLY A 48 11.13 -12.47 6.97
N ALA A 49 11.25 -11.66 5.92
CA ALA A 49 10.55 -10.39 5.76
C ALA A 49 9.87 -10.28 4.39
N SER A 50 8.62 -9.81 4.40
CA SER A 50 7.82 -9.57 3.20
C SER A 50 7.25 -8.16 3.22
N VAL A 51 7.17 -7.53 2.05
CA VAL A 51 6.51 -6.25 1.86
C VAL A 51 5.17 -6.49 1.19
N ARG A 52 4.12 -6.02 1.84
CA ARG A 52 2.75 -5.96 1.35
C ARG A 52 2.50 -4.58 0.78
N GLN A 53 1.85 -4.50 -0.37
CA GLN A 53 1.58 -3.22 -1.02
C GLN A 53 0.14 -3.15 -1.52
N LEU A 54 -0.41 -1.94 -1.46
CA LEU A 54 -1.60 -1.54 -2.21
C LEU A 54 -1.27 -0.32 -3.05
N TRP A 55 -1.72 -0.31 -4.29
CA TRP A 55 -1.46 0.82 -5.18
C TRP A 55 -2.61 1.11 -6.14
N PHE A 56 -2.52 2.28 -6.76
CA PHE A 56 -3.32 2.65 -7.92
C PHE A 56 -2.48 3.50 -8.86
N ASN A 57 -2.89 3.55 -10.12
CA ASN A 57 -2.29 4.43 -11.12
C ASN A 57 -3.19 5.64 -11.35
N ARG A 58 -2.58 6.81 -11.55
CA ARG A 58 -3.23 8.02 -12.05
C ARG A 58 -2.36 8.56 -13.19
N GLY A 59 -2.76 8.23 -14.43
CA GLY A 59 -1.85 8.37 -15.57
C GLY A 59 -0.63 7.46 -15.37
N ASP A 60 0.55 8.00 -15.63
CA ASP A 60 1.83 7.28 -15.49
C ASP A 60 2.37 7.25 -14.04
N ILE A 61 1.67 7.90 -13.11
CA ILE A 61 2.08 7.97 -11.71
C ILE A 61 1.41 6.85 -10.91
N ARG A 62 2.22 6.04 -10.24
CA ARG A 62 1.78 4.99 -9.32
C ARG A 62 1.91 5.47 -7.89
N TYR A 63 0.83 5.32 -7.13
CA TYR A 63 0.78 5.68 -5.71
C TYR A 63 0.67 4.41 -4.89
N LEU A 64 1.56 4.24 -3.92
CA LEU A 64 1.69 3.02 -3.12
C LEU A 64 1.53 3.31 -1.63
N LEU A 65 0.87 2.37 -0.97
CA LEU A 65 0.92 2.13 0.46
C LEU A 65 1.68 0.84 0.66
N THR A 66 2.66 0.82 1.55
CA THR A 66 3.51 -0.35 1.78
C THR A 66 3.60 -0.66 3.26
N GLU A 67 3.60 -1.95 3.60
CA GLU A 67 3.81 -2.47 4.96
C GLU A 67 4.86 -3.57 4.88
N CYS A 68 5.95 -3.44 5.62
CA CYS A 68 6.92 -4.53 5.76
C CYS A 68 6.61 -5.31 7.03
N VAL A 69 6.47 -6.62 6.90
CA VAL A 69 6.19 -7.53 8.01
C VAL A 69 7.26 -8.62 8.11
N GLY A 70 7.57 -9.03 9.34
CA GLY A 70 8.56 -10.08 9.62
C GLY A 70 9.87 -9.56 10.25
N GLY A 71 10.91 -10.40 10.22
CA GLY A 71 12.09 -10.29 11.09
C GLY A 71 13.16 -9.27 10.70
N SER A 72 13.10 -8.70 9.49
CA SER A 72 14.18 -7.85 8.94
C SER A 72 13.65 -6.60 8.24
N CYS A 73 12.61 -5.99 8.77
CA CYS A 73 12.01 -4.79 8.19
C CYS A 73 12.71 -3.51 8.67
N PRO A 74 13.25 -2.66 7.78
CA PRO A 74 13.90 -1.41 8.19
C PRO A 74 12.89 -0.40 8.76
N TYR A 75 11.61 -0.52 8.40
CA TYR A 75 10.47 0.20 8.98
C TYR A 75 9.17 -0.55 8.67
N GLY A 76 8.17 -0.40 9.54
CA GLY A 76 6.92 -1.18 9.48
C GLY A 76 5.97 -0.77 8.35
N ALA A 77 5.86 0.51 8.01
CA ALA A 77 4.96 0.97 6.96
C ALA A 77 5.43 2.28 6.31
N GLY A 78 4.95 2.56 5.10
CA GLY A 78 5.27 3.76 4.35
C GLY A 78 4.31 4.06 3.20
N VAL A 79 4.54 5.21 2.57
CA VAL A 79 3.89 5.63 1.33
C VAL A 79 4.96 5.92 0.28
N ALA A 80 4.68 5.59 -0.97
CA ALA A 80 5.58 5.89 -2.08
C ALA A 80 4.81 6.39 -3.30
N VAL A 81 5.45 7.23 -4.09
CA VAL A 81 4.94 7.70 -5.38
C VAL A 81 6.02 7.43 -6.42
N LEU A 82 5.67 6.68 -7.46
CA LEU A 82 6.57 6.30 -8.53
C LEU A 82 6.07 6.90 -9.84
N ASN A 83 7.00 7.30 -10.71
CA ASN A 83 6.74 7.41 -12.14
C ASN A 83 7.37 6.18 -12.84
N PRO A 84 7.25 6.03 -14.18
CA PRO A 84 7.81 4.87 -14.87
C PRO A 84 9.35 4.75 -14.76
N GLU A 85 10.04 5.83 -14.41
CA GLU A 85 11.51 5.87 -14.38
C GLU A 85 12.09 5.68 -12.97
N ARG A 86 11.40 6.16 -11.92
CA ARG A 86 11.94 6.22 -10.55
C ARG A 86 10.88 6.49 -9.48
N ALA A 87 11.29 6.29 -8.21
CA ALA A 87 10.58 6.86 -7.08
C ALA A 87 10.66 8.41 -7.07
N LEU A 88 9.51 9.07 -7.10
CA LEU A 88 9.37 10.52 -6.93
C LEU A 88 9.37 10.92 -5.46
N MET A 89 8.77 10.07 -4.61
CA MET A 89 8.67 10.29 -3.17
C MET A 89 8.60 8.95 -2.46
N SER A 90 9.24 8.84 -1.29
CA SER A 90 8.94 7.83 -0.30
C SER A 90 8.95 8.45 1.10
N ALA A 91 8.01 8.07 1.95
CA ALA A 91 7.93 8.52 3.33
C ALA A 91 7.51 7.36 4.24
N ARG A 92 8.14 7.29 5.42
CA ARG A 92 7.85 6.27 6.44
C ARG A 92 6.67 6.73 7.29
N CYS A 93 5.82 5.79 7.70
CA CYS A 93 4.82 6.04 8.73
C CYS A 93 5.50 5.96 10.11
N LEU A 94 5.64 7.08 10.82
CA LEU A 94 6.15 7.10 12.19
C LEU A 94 5.06 6.62 13.16
N ALA A 95 5.41 5.71 14.07
CA ALA A 95 4.51 5.24 15.11
C ALA A 95 4.25 6.38 16.12
N GLY A 96 2.98 6.76 16.29
CA GLY A 96 2.54 7.73 17.29
C GLY A 96 2.11 9.12 16.78
N GLU A 97 2.52 9.54 15.59
CA GLU A 97 2.18 10.90 15.09
C GLU A 97 0.87 10.98 14.30
N THR A 98 0.29 9.84 13.90
CA THR A 98 -1.06 9.80 13.32
C THR A 98 -1.75 8.46 13.58
N PRO A 99 -3.10 8.42 13.71
CA PRO A 99 -3.87 7.19 13.55
C PRO A 99 -3.87 6.67 12.08
N ASN A 100 -3.08 7.28 11.19
CA ASN A 100 -3.03 7.07 9.74
C ASN A 100 -1.81 6.24 9.31
N GLN A 101 -1.38 5.28 10.13
CA GLN A 101 -0.44 4.28 9.67
C GLN A 101 -1.08 3.51 8.50
N ALA A 102 -0.29 3.14 7.49
CA ALA A 102 -0.76 2.38 6.33
C ALA A 102 -1.04 0.92 6.71
N PHE A 103 -1.99 0.72 7.61
CA PHE A 103 -2.45 -0.60 7.99
C PHE A 103 -3.52 -1.05 7.03
N PHE A 104 -3.26 -2.20 6.42
CA PHE A 104 -4.25 -2.87 5.62
C PHE A 104 -5.28 -3.48 6.55
N ALA A 105 -6.54 -3.09 6.39
CA ALA A 105 -7.63 -3.73 7.12
C ALA A 105 -7.71 -5.19 6.64
N ARG A 106 -7.39 -6.13 7.53
CA ARG A 106 -7.41 -7.56 7.24
C ARG A 106 -8.80 -8.07 6.82
N SER A 107 -9.85 -7.34 7.17
CA SER A 107 -11.22 -7.59 6.70
C SER A 107 -11.43 -7.29 5.21
N LEU A 108 -10.54 -6.54 4.57
CA LEU A 108 -10.61 -6.20 3.14
C LEU A 108 -9.66 -7.05 2.30
N ILE A 109 -8.49 -7.38 2.82
CA ILE A 109 -7.46 -8.16 2.14
C ILE A 109 -6.66 -8.99 3.14
N GLU A 110 -6.49 -10.26 2.80
CA GLU A 110 -5.59 -11.18 3.46
C GLU A 110 -4.39 -11.43 2.53
N PHE A 111 -3.24 -10.85 2.90
CA PHE A 111 -2.01 -11.04 2.16
C PHE A 111 -1.41 -12.40 2.44
N GLY A 112 -1.26 -13.21 1.39
CA GLY A 112 -0.49 -14.45 1.40
C GLY A 112 0.98 -14.20 1.06
N ASN A 113 1.70 -15.26 0.71
CA ASN A 113 3.12 -15.18 0.38
C ASN A 113 3.40 -14.44 -0.94
N ASP A 114 2.46 -14.49 -1.87
CA ASP A 114 2.51 -13.85 -3.19
C ASP A 114 1.09 -13.44 -3.64
N ALA A 115 0.96 -12.96 -4.88
CA ALA A 115 -0.33 -12.55 -5.45
C ALA A 115 -1.35 -13.71 -5.59
N SER A 116 -0.89 -14.94 -5.83
CA SER A 116 -1.73 -16.12 -5.99
C SER A 116 -2.30 -16.62 -4.66
N ASP A 117 -1.56 -16.41 -3.58
CA ASP A 117 -1.97 -16.75 -2.20
C ASP A 117 -2.69 -15.58 -1.49
N THR A 118 -2.73 -14.41 -2.11
CA THR A 118 -3.41 -13.22 -1.56
C THR A 118 -4.91 -13.25 -1.87
N ARG A 119 -5.74 -13.14 -0.83
CA ARG A 119 -7.21 -13.15 -0.95
C ARG A 119 -7.80 -11.78 -0.68
N SER A 120 -8.41 -11.22 -1.71
CA SER A 120 -9.23 -10.02 -1.56
C SER A 120 -10.66 -10.40 -1.16
N GLN A 121 -11.22 -9.72 -0.16
CA GLN A 121 -12.61 -9.85 0.27
C GLN A 121 -13.53 -8.83 -0.45
N THR A 122 -13.00 -8.11 -1.45
CA THR A 122 -13.72 -7.11 -2.24
C THR A 122 -13.27 -7.11 -3.70
N LYS A 123 -14.17 -6.77 -4.62
CA LYS A 123 -13.81 -6.57 -6.03
C LYS A 123 -12.96 -5.32 -6.27
N LEU A 124 -12.83 -4.46 -5.26
CA LEU A 124 -12.11 -3.18 -5.33
C LEU A 124 -10.61 -3.31 -5.08
N ILE A 125 -10.14 -4.49 -4.69
CA ILE A 125 -8.72 -4.80 -4.53
C ILE A 125 -8.42 -6.05 -5.37
N LYS A 126 -7.43 -5.95 -6.24
CA LYS A 126 -7.01 -7.03 -7.14
C LYS A 126 -5.60 -7.48 -6.77
N PRO A 127 -5.42 -8.74 -6.35
CA PRO A 127 -4.09 -9.33 -6.24
C PRO A 127 -3.43 -9.34 -7.62
N GLU A 128 -2.21 -8.82 -7.70
CA GLU A 128 -1.43 -8.65 -8.91
C GLU A 128 0.03 -8.97 -8.60
N ASP A 129 0.69 -9.70 -9.51
CA ASP A 129 2.13 -9.92 -9.45
C ASP A 129 2.84 -8.68 -10.02
N SER A 130 3.43 -7.88 -9.14
CA SER A 130 4.07 -6.61 -9.49
C SER A 130 5.16 -6.27 -8.49
N ASP A 131 6.40 -6.18 -8.96
CA ASP A 131 7.56 -5.84 -8.12
C ASP A 131 7.50 -4.42 -7.54
N ASN A 132 6.79 -3.48 -8.20
CA ASN A 132 6.61 -2.11 -7.72
C ASN A 132 7.92 -1.39 -7.32
N SER A 133 9.06 -1.78 -7.89
CA SER A 133 10.37 -1.18 -7.59
C SER A 133 10.66 -1.17 -6.08
N LEU A 134 10.39 -2.28 -5.40
CA LEU A 134 10.58 -2.40 -3.95
C LEU A 134 11.97 -1.97 -3.48
N ASP A 135 13.00 -2.31 -4.24
CA ASP A 135 14.37 -1.88 -3.98
C ASP A 135 14.50 -0.37 -3.89
N GLN A 136 13.76 0.40 -4.71
CA GLN A 136 13.81 1.87 -4.66
C GLN A 136 13.08 2.45 -3.45
N ILE A 137 12.04 1.78 -2.97
CA ILE A 137 11.23 2.21 -1.83
C ILE A 137 11.96 1.89 -0.53
N TYR A 138 12.44 0.66 -0.40
CA TYR A 138 13.01 0.08 0.81
C TYR A 138 14.53 0.04 0.83
N LYS A 139 15.23 0.75 -0.08
CA LYS A 139 16.71 0.81 -0.13
C LYS A 139 17.24 0.75 1.28
N SER A 140 17.87 -0.38 1.60
CA SER A 140 18.68 -0.52 2.79
C SER A 140 19.72 0.57 2.69
N GLY A 141 19.51 1.67 3.43
CA GLY A 141 20.55 2.63 3.65
C GLY A 141 21.70 1.81 4.21
N ARG A 142 22.78 1.62 3.43
CA ARG A 142 24.07 1.45 4.05
C ARG A 142 24.18 2.66 4.98
N PRO A 143 24.33 2.47 6.31
CA PRO A 143 24.82 3.58 7.10
C PRO A 143 26.15 4.02 6.43
N PRO A 144 26.41 5.34 6.29
CA PRO A 144 27.75 5.75 5.95
C PRO A 144 28.70 5.11 6.97
N GLN A 145 29.75 4.44 6.47
CA GLN A 145 30.86 4.00 7.32
C GLN A 145 31.51 5.20 7.99
#